data_AF-A0A9P7CYH1-F1
#
_entry.id   AF-A0A9P7CYH1-F1
#
_cell.length_a   1.000
_cell.length_b   1.000
_cell.length_c   1.000
_cell.angle_alpha   90.00
_cell.angle_beta   90.00
_cell.angle_gamma   90.00
#
_symmetry.space_group_name_H-M   'P 1'
#
loop_
_entity.id
_entity.type
_entity.pdbx_description
1 polymer ?
#
loop_
_entity_poly.entity_id
_entity_poly.type
_entity_poly.pdbx_seq_one_letter_code
_entity_poly.pdbx_strand_id
1 'polypeptide(L)'
;MTVASRTPHPDELYLPVGTQVQGYYVVTIGQEVGIFFQWLDAKVCVDEISGASHTRYDHWADALELYTSHYNMGLLHAVPTVGGPFWPVGTTHPTPLPSPTTTASSTNSEDLWSYLEDLSEHMSQV
;
A
#
# COMPACT_ATOMS: atom_id res chain seq x y z
N MET A 1 -4.53 1.72 21.52
CA MET A 1 -3.57 0.70 21.05
C MET A 1 -3.13 1.14 19.67
N THR A 2 -1.94 1.72 19.55
CA THR A 2 -1.46 2.28 18.27
C THR A 2 -0.77 1.16 17.52
N VAL A 3 -1.45 0.61 16.50
CA VAL A 3 -0.83 -0.33 15.56
C VAL A 3 0.17 0.46 14.72
N ALA A 4 1.47 0.23 14.94
CA ALA A 4 2.52 0.91 14.22
C ALA A 4 2.58 0.38 12.79
N SER A 5 2.40 1.26 11.81
CA SER A 5 2.68 0.95 10.40
C SER A 5 4.17 0.68 10.22
N ARG A 6 4.50 -0.35 9.44
CA ARG A 6 5.90 -0.73 9.15
C ARG A 6 6.51 0.31 8.22
N THR A 7 7.43 1.13 8.73
CA THR A 7 8.30 1.97 7.90
C THR A 7 9.27 1.09 7.10
N PRO A 8 9.25 1.13 5.75
CA PRO A 8 10.15 0.29 4.95
C PRO A 8 11.62 0.64 5.20
N HIS A 9 12.49 -0.37 5.20
CA HIS A 9 13.92 -0.14 5.30
C HIS A 9 14.44 0.47 3.98
N PRO A 10 15.40 1.40 3.98
CA PRO A 10 15.93 2.00 2.75
C PRO A 10 16.42 0.97 1.71
N ASP A 11 16.99 -0.16 2.15
CA ASP A 11 17.41 -1.25 1.25
C ASP A 11 16.26 -2.04 0.60
N GLU A 12 15.03 -1.90 1.11
CA GLU A 12 13.82 -2.49 0.51
C GLU A 12 13.25 -1.59 -0.60
N LEU A 13 13.77 -0.36 -0.77
CA LEU A 13 13.30 0.59 -1.77
C LEU A 13 14.07 0.40 -3.08
N TYR A 14 13.33 0.21 -4.18
CA TYR A 14 13.90 0.00 -5.51
C TYR A 14 13.30 0.96 -6.54
N LEU A 15 14.11 1.29 -7.55
CA LEU A 15 13.66 2.00 -8.75
C LEU A 15 12.63 1.15 -9.52
N PRO A 16 11.56 1.77 -10.05
CA PRO A 16 10.56 1.05 -10.81
C PRO A 16 11.13 0.73 -12.18
N VAL A 17 11.16 -0.56 -12.54
CA VAL A 17 11.62 -0.99 -13.87
C VAL A 17 10.47 -0.80 -14.86
N GLY A 18 10.70 -0.03 -15.93
CA GLY A 18 9.75 0.11 -17.03
C GLY A 18 8.55 1.03 -16.79
N THR A 19 8.54 1.82 -15.70
CA THR A 19 7.47 2.79 -15.42
C THR A 19 7.97 4.22 -15.66
N GLN A 20 7.10 5.09 -16.22
CA GLN A 20 7.43 6.50 -16.39
C GLN A 20 7.45 7.20 -15.02
N VAL A 21 8.63 7.58 -14.54
CA VAL A 21 8.79 8.34 -13.30
C VAL A 21 8.48 9.82 -13.55
N GLN A 22 7.55 10.40 -12.78
CA GLN A 22 7.25 11.84 -12.82
C GLN A 22 8.21 12.65 -11.94
N GLY A 23 8.69 12.03 -10.87
CA GLY A 23 9.63 12.56 -9.90
C GLY A 23 9.74 11.62 -8.72
N TYR A 24 10.69 11.87 -7.82
CA TYR A 24 10.88 11.07 -6.62
C TYR A 24 10.31 11.82 -5.42
N TYR A 25 9.15 11.39 -4.95
CA TYR A 25 8.41 12.03 -3.88
C TYR A 25 8.66 11.28 -2.58
N VAL A 26 9.49 11.85 -1.72
CA VAL A 26 9.80 11.30 -0.40
C VAL A 26 8.72 11.76 0.57
N VAL A 27 7.94 10.83 1.12
CA VAL A 27 6.97 11.10 2.17
C VAL A 27 7.59 10.72 3.51
N THR A 28 7.82 11.71 4.36
CA THR A 28 8.39 11.53 5.70
C THR A 28 7.31 11.48 6.78
N ILE A 29 6.20 12.19 6.58
CA ILE A 29 5.02 12.15 7.46
C ILE A 29 3.77 12.01 6.61
N GLY A 30 3.01 10.94 6.83
CA GLY A 30 1.79 10.62 6.07
C GLY A 30 1.15 9.32 6.55
N GLN A 31 0.08 8.87 5.90
CA GLN A 31 -0.55 7.57 6.11
C GLN A 31 0.43 6.42 5.88
N GLU A 32 1.28 6.59 4.87
CA GLU A 32 2.41 5.72 4.57
C GLU A 32 3.64 6.58 4.30
N VAL A 33 4.82 6.06 4.65
CA VAL A 33 6.12 6.71 4.45
C VAL A 33 6.95 5.90 3.46
N GLY A 34 7.60 6.59 2.54
CA GLY A 34 8.29 5.93 1.44
C GLY A 34 8.72 6.91 0.35
N ILE A 35 9.23 6.35 -0.75
CA ILE A 35 9.56 7.10 -1.97
C ILE A 35 8.60 6.67 -3.07
N PHE A 36 7.82 7.61 -3.56
CA PHE A 36 6.83 7.40 -4.62
C PHE A 36 7.31 8.02 -5.92
N PHE A 37 6.89 7.45 -7.05
CA PHE A 37 7.33 7.87 -8.39
C PHE A 37 6.30 8.74 -9.12
N GLN A 38 5.08 8.80 -8.60
CA GLN A 38 3.99 9.64 -9.06
C GLN A 38 3.53 10.55 -7.93
N TRP A 39 3.15 11.79 -8.26
CA TRP A 39 2.55 12.68 -7.29
C TRP A 39 1.21 12.14 -6.77
N LEU A 40 0.42 11.46 -7.62
CA LEU A 40 -0.89 10.97 -7.22
C LEU A 40 -0.79 9.98 -6.06
N ASP A 41 0.17 9.05 -6.11
CA ASP A 41 0.41 8.06 -5.06
C ASP A 41 0.92 8.74 -3.78
N ALA A 42 1.89 9.65 -3.91
CA ALA A 42 2.42 10.42 -2.79
C ALA A 42 1.32 11.27 -2.12
N LYS A 43 0.44 11.86 -2.92
CA LYS A 43 -0.67 12.70 -2.46
C LYS A 43 -1.58 11.89 -1.55
N VAL A 44 -2.00 10.68 -1.97
CA VAL A 44 -2.90 9.83 -1.17
C VAL A 44 -2.29 9.51 0.20
N CYS A 45 -0.95 9.42 0.29
CA CYS A 45 -0.25 9.20 1.55
C CYS A 45 -0.25 10.44 2.46
N VAL A 46 -0.21 11.66 1.91
CA VAL A 46 -0.21 12.90 2.72
C VAL A 46 -1.61 13.50 2.90
N ASP A 47 -2.59 13.04 2.13
CA ASP A 47 -3.96 13.52 2.18
C ASP A 47 -4.58 13.23 3.55
N GLU A 48 -5.31 14.21 4.08
CA GLU A 48 -5.98 14.17 5.39
C GLU A 48 -5.07 14.03 6.62
N ILE A 49 -3.74 14.10 6.47
CA ILE A 49 -2.79 14.06 7.59
C ILE A 49 -2.33 15.47 7.98
N SER A 50 -2.72 15.90 9.18
CA SER A 50 -2.26 17.16 9.76
C SER A 50 -0.75 17.11 10.02
N GLY A 51 0.00 18.04 9.41
CA GLY A 51 1.45 18.06 9.51
C GLY A 51 2.16 17.08 8.57
N ALA A 52 1.46 16.56 7.55
CA ALA A 52 2.09 15.75 6.52
C ALA A 52 3.26 16.49 5.87
N SER A 53 4.33 15.73 5.59
CA SER A 53 5.58 16.27 5.08
C SER A 53 6.06 15.39 3.93
N HIS A 54 6.27 16.03 2.80
CA HIS A 54 6.80 15.41 1.60
C HIS A 54 7.80 16.32 0.92
N THR A 55 8.73 15.73 0.17
CA THR A 55 9.71 16.47 -0.63
C THR A 55 9.90 15.79 -1.98
N ARG A 56 9.86 16.58 -3.06
CA ARG A 56 10.09 16.09 -4.42
C ARG A 56 11.55 16.28 -4.80
N TYR A 57 12.14 15.26 -5.41
CA TYR A 57 13.46 15.26 -6.02
C TYR A 57 13.37 14.83 -7.49
N ASP A 58 14.36 15.24 -8.28
CA ASP A 58 14.50 14.84 -9.69
C ASP A 58 15.40 13.61 -9.87
N HIS A 59 16.21 13.25 -8.86
CA HIS A 59 17.07 12.05 -8.88
C HIS A 59 16.74 11.08 -7.75
N TRP A 60 16.86 9.78 -8.05
CA TRP A 60 16.67 8.70 -7.08
C TRP A 60 17.67 8.74 -5.93
N ALA A 61 18.95 9.01 -6.24
CA ALA A 61 20.01 9.04 -5.24
C ALA A 61 19.73 10.09 -4.16
N ASP A 62 19.31 11.30 -4.56
CA ASP A 62 18.96 12.38 -3.62
C ASP A 62 17.76 12.01 -2.74
N ALA A 63 16.72 11.41 -3.34
CA ALA A 63 15.54 10.97 -2.63
C ALA A 63 15.86 9.84 -1.63
N LEU A 64 16.67 8.87 -2.04
CA LEU A 64 17.08 7.74 -1.21
C LEU A 64 18.00 8.19 -0.08
N GLU A 65 18.92 9.12 -0.33
CA GLU A 65 19.77 9.71 0.71
C GLU A 65 18.93 10.44 1.76
N LEU A 66 17.99 11.29 1.34
CA LEU A 66 17.09 11.98 2.27
C LEU A 66 16.28 10.98 3.09
N TYR A 67 15.65 10.00 2.43
CA TYR A 67 14.84 8.98 3.08
C TYR A 67 15.66 8.18 4.09
N THR A 68 16.85 7.72 3.69
CA THR A 68 17.77 6.97 4.54
C THR A 68 18.21 7.80 5.75
N SER A 69 18.51 9.07 5.55
CA SER A 69 18.85 9.99 6.64
C SER A 69 17.69 10.12 7.64
N HIS A 70 16.47 10.35 7.15
CA HIS A 70 15.28 10.45 8.01
C HIS A 70 14.95 9.13 8.71
N TYR A 71 15.16 8.00 8.04
CA TYR A 71 15.00 6.66 8.62
C TYR A 71 15.94 6.46 9.80
N ASN A 72 17.24 6.72 9.60
CA ASN A 72 18.26 6.57 10.64
C ASN A 72 18.07 7.54 11.81
N MET A 73 17.52 8.73 11.56
CA MET A 73 17.18 9.71 12.60
C MET A 73 15.85 9.44 13.30
N GLY A 74 15.05 8.46 12.83
CA GLY A 74 13.72 8.18 13.37
C GLY A 74 12.69 9.29 13.10
N LEU A 75 12.89 10.09 12.05
CA LEU A 75 12.01 11.20 11.66
C LEU A 75 10.85 10.76 10.76
N LEU A 76 10.85 9.50 10.29
CA LEU A 76 9.78 8.95 9.48
C LEU A 76 8.60 8.57 10.37
N HIS A 77 7.41 9.11 10.06
CA HIS A 77 6.22 8.93 10.87
C HIS A 77 5.01 8.55 10.02
N ALA A 78 4.70 7.25 10.00
CA ALA A 78 3.49 6.74 9.37
C ALA A 78 2.30 6.81 10.33
N VAL A 79 1.26 7.54 9.95
CA VAL A 79 0.00 7.74 10.69
C VAL A 79 -1.14 7.26 9.80
N PRO A 80 -1.37 5.94 9.69
CA PRO A 80 -2.43 5.41 8.85
C PRO A 80 -3.78 5.88 9.39
N THR A 81 -4.74 6.14 8.49
CA THR A 81 -6.11 6.47 8.89
C THR A 81 -6.84 5.19 9.31
N VAL A 82 -7.59 5.25 10.42
CA VAL A 82 -8.37 4.11 10.94
C VAL A 82 -9.32 3.59 9.86
N GLY A 83 -9.17 2.31 9.48
CA GLY A 83 -9.98 1.69 8.43
C GLY A 83 -9.65 2.15 7.00
N GLY A 84 -8.60 2.95 6.83
CA GLY A 84 -8.10 3.39 5.54
C GLY A 84 -7.26 2.32 4.82
N PRO A 85 -6.84 2.60 3.57
CA PRO A 85 -6.12 1.65 2.72
C PRO A 85 -4.76 1.24 3.28
N PHE A 86 -4.13 2.10 4.08
CA PHE A 86 -2.83 1.84 4.74
C PHE A 86 -2.98 1.36 6.19
N TRP A 87 -4.21 1.08 6.64
CA TRP A 87 -4.44 0.59 8.00
C TRP A 87 -3.88 -0.83 8.13
N PRO A 88 -2.99 -1.11 9.10
CA PRO A 88 -2.42 -2.44 9.29
C PRO A 88 -3.54 -3.41 9.69
N VAL A 89 -4.01 -4.20 8.73
CA VAL A 89 -4.83 -5.38 8.99
C VAL A 89 -3.92 -6.42 9.64
N GLY A 90 -4.05 -6.59 10.95
CA GLY A 90 -3.27 -7.56 11.71
C GLY A 90 -3.36 -8.93 11.05
N THR A 91 -2.20 -9.51 10.73
CA THR A 91 -2.09 -10.87 10.20
C THR A 91 -2.64 -11.88 11.22
N THR A 92 -3.93 -12.17 11.14
CA THR A 92 -4.48 -13.48 11.51
C THR A 92 -5.01 -14.12 10.24
N HIS A 93 -4.11 -14.69 9.44
CA HIS A 93 -4.46 -15.87 8.67
C HIS A 93 -3.24 -16.78 8.53
N PRO A 94 -3.20 -17.97 9.17
CA PRO A 94 -2.25 -19.00 8.80
C PRO A 94 -2.68 -19.53 7.42
N THR A 95 -2.08 -19.03 6.35
CA THR A 95 -2.30 -19.55 4.99
C THR A 95 -1.38 -20.75 4.73
N PRO A 96 -1.81 -21.71 3.92
CA PRO A 96 -0.92 -22.37 2.97
C PRO A 96 -1.35 -21.98 1.55
N LEU A 97 -0.51 -21.18 0.89
CA LEU A 97 -0.65 -20.79 -0.52
C LEU A 97 -0.29 -21.96 -1.47
N PRO A 98 -0.68 -21.93 -2.77
CA PRO A 98 0.23 -21.36 -3.77
C PRO A 98 -0.41 -20.63 -4.99
N SER A 99 0.08 -19.41 -5.26
CA SER A 99 0.41 -18.73 -6.56
C SER A 99 -0.62 -18.62 -7.73
N PRO A 100 -0.34 -17.90 -8.85
CA PRO A 100 -0.09 -16.46 -9.11
C PRO A 100 -1.21 -15.82 -10.00
N THR A 101 -1.13 -14.50 -10.32
CA THR A 101 -1.66 -13.78 -11.53
C THR A 101 -2.55 -12.55 -11.24
N THR A 102 -1.96 -11.36 -11.44
CA THR A 102 -2.41 -10.22 -12.27
C THR A 102 -3.91 -9.86 -12.37
N THR A 103 -4.19 -8.57 -12.07
CA THR A 103 -5.21 -7.67 -12.67
C THR A 103 -6.53 -7.44 -11.93
N ALA A 104 -6.72 -6.17 -11.58
CA ALA A 104 -7.92 -5.33 -11.53
C ALA A 104 -9.24 -5.89 -10.96
N SER A 105 -9.81 -5.05 -10.09
CA SER A 105 -11.24 -4.74 -9.98
C SER A 105 -12.26 -5.89 -9.94
N SER A 106 -13.15 -5.76 -8.95
CA SER A 106 -14.52 -6.27 -8.96
C SER A 106 -14.72 -7.67 -8.38
N THR A 107 -15.65 -7.72 -7.43
CA THR A 107 -16.54 -8.85 -7.13
C THR A 107 -15.86 -10.19 -6.86
N ASN A 108 -15.75 -10.53 -5.57
CA ASN A 108 -15.47 -11.87 -5.07
C ASN A 108 -16.27 -12.92 -5.87
N SER A 109 -15.59 -13.75 -6.65
CA SER A 109 -16.21 -14.79 -7.48
C SER A 109 -16.44 -16.11 -6.73
N GLU A 110 -16.04 -16.18 -5.46
CA GLU A 110 -16.19 -17.38 -4.62
C GLU A 110 -17.59 -17.47 -3.99
N ASP A 111 -18.31 -16.36 -3.86
CA ASP A 111 -19.71 -16.32 -3.43
C ASP A 111 -20.72 -16.67 -4.54
N LEU A 112 -20.30 -16.69 -5.82
CA LEU A 112 -21.21 -16.89 -6.95
C LEU A 112 -21.43 -18.37 -7.32
N TRP A 113 -20.50 -19.27 -6.99
CA TRP A 113 -20.70 -20.71 -7.22
C TRP A 113 -21.63 -21.34 -6.19
N SER A 114 -21.58 -20.88 -4.94
CA SER A 114 -22.50 -21.33 -3.89
C SER A 114 -23.96 -20.96 -4.21
N TYR A 115 -24.20 -19.85 -4.91
CA TYR A 115 -25.54 -19.45 -5.36
C TYR A 115 -26.03 -20.29 -6.55
N LEU A 116 -25.13 -20.81 -7.39
CA LEU A 116 -25.49 -21.67 -8.53
C LEU A 116 -25.80 -23.10 -8.10
N GLU A 117 -25.15 -23.63 -7.06
CA GLU A 117 -25.46 -24.96 -6.50
C GLU A 117 -26.83 -24.97 -5.79
N ASP A 118 -27.12 -23.91 -5.00
CA ASP A 118 -28.42 -23.72 -4.33
C ASP A 118 -29.59 -23.53 -5.34
N LEU A 119 -29.36 -22.78 -6.43
CA LEU A 119 -30.34 -22.64 -7.51
C LEU A 119 -30.52 -23.92 -8.35
N SER A 120 -29.48 -24.76 -8.44
CA SER A 120 -29.55 -26.06 -9.11
C SER A 120 -30.43 -27.06 -8.34
N GLU A 121 -30.33 -27.08 -7.01
CA GLU A 121 -31.18 -27.94 -6.16
C GLU A 121 -32.65 -27.50 -6.17
N HIS A 122 -32.94 -26.20 -6.31
CA HIS A 122 -34.31 -25.70 -6.36
C HIS A 122 -35.08 -26.07 -7.65
N MET A 123 -34.37 -26.28 -8.78
CA MET A 123 -34.98 -26.60 -10.08
C MET A 123 -35.16 -28.10 -10.36
N SER A 124 -34.97 -28.98 -9.36
CA SER A 124 -35.24 -30.43 -9.48
C SER A 124 -36.45 -30.93 -8.68
N GLN A 125 -37.23 -30.03 -8.06
CA GLN A 125 -38.39 -30.39 -7.23
C GLN A 125 -39.75 -29.88 -7.77
N VAL A 126 -39.92 -29.82 -9.10
CA VAL A 126 -41.25 -29.74 -9.76
C VAL A 126 -41.31 -30.61 -11.01
#